data_AF-A0A165P9Q2-F1
#
_entry.id   AF-A0A165P9Q2-F1
#
_cell.length_a   1.000
_cell.length_b   1.000
_cell.length_c   1.000
_cell.angle_alpha   90.00
_cell.angle_beta   90.00
_cell.angle_gamma   90.00
#
_symmetry.space_group_name_H-M   'P 1'
#
loop_
_entity.id
_entity.type
_entity.pdbx_description
1 polymer ?
#
loop_
_entity_poly.entity_id
_entity_poly.type
_entity_poly.pdbx_seq_one_letter_code
_entity_poly.pdbx_strand_id
1 'polypeptide(L)'
;MTITWRLLLFSGLISLIIGIVNVTSLLEVRSDGLNVWGYILLFWGIAAIMSALNQFKYNALIKVLAAAGILLNGSQGIYSFLFPGNVGAGEMNSSSVLYALASFVAALCCMMIIGKRIEDTPSKSVSK
;
A
#
# COMPACT_ATOMS: atom_id res chain seq x y z
N MET A 1 -8.94 -3.26 17.86
CA MET A 1 -8.58 -3.29 16.41
C MET A 1 -7.84 -4.58 16.11
N THR A 2 -8.43 -5.47 15.30
CA THR A 2 -7.80 -6.75 14.92
C THR A 2 -6.51 -6.51 14.13
N ILE A 3 -5.64 -7.52 14.10
CA ILE A 3 -4.32 -7.39 13.46
C ILE A 3 -4.42 -7.13 11.95
N THR A 4 -5.46 -7.63 11.29
CA THR A 4 -5.76 -7.33 9.88
C THR A 4 -5.90 -5.83 9.63
N TRP A 5 -6.66 -5.14 10.48
CA TRP A 5 -6.86 -3.71 10.36
C TRP A 5 -5.60 -2.91 10.67
N ARG A 6 -4.81 -3.36 11.65
CA ARG A 6 -3.52 -2.74 11.97
C ARG A 6 -2.54 -2.85 10.80
N LEU A 7 -2.46 -4.02 10.16
CA LEU A 7 -1.62 -4.25 8.98
C LEU A 7 -2.08 -3.43 7.78
N LEU A 8 -3.40 -3.31 7.57
CA LEU A 8 -3.95 -2.50 6.48
C LEU A 8 -3.67 -1.00 6.72
N LEU A 9 -3.83 -0.53 7.95
CA LEU A 9 -3.53 0.85 8.32
C LEU A 9 -2.05 1.16 8.16
N PHE A 10 -1.16 0.26 8.60
CA PHE A 10 0.28 0.43 8.46
C PHE A 10 0.72 0.46 7.00
N SER A 11 0.20 -0.48 6.18
CA SER A 11 0.45 -0.48 4.74
C SER A 11 -0.08 0.77 4.05
N GLY A 12 -1.29 1.22 4.42
CA GLY A 12 -1.88 2.46 3.91
C GLY A 12 -1.06 3.70 4.25
N LEU A 13 -0.53 3.80 5.48
CA LEU A 13 0.35 4.90 5.89
C LEU A 13 1.65 4.93 5.11
N ILE A 14 2.30 3.77 4.93
CA ILE A 14 3.52 3.68 4.13
C ILE A 14 3.25 4.13 2.69
N SER A 15 2.19 3.60 2.08
CA SER A 15 1.83 3.93 0.69
C SER A 15 1.50 5.42 0.53
N LEU A 16 0.85 6.03 1.52
CA LEU A 16 0.55 7.46 1.55
C LEU A 16 1.82 8.31 1.64
N ILE A 17 2.77 7.96 2.51
CA ILE A 17 4.06 8.67 2.64
C ILE A 17 4.85 8.58 1.33
N ILE A 18 4.96 7.37 0.76
CA ILE A 18 5.67 7.16 -0.51
C ILE A 18 4.98 7.91 -1.66
N GLY A 19 3.66 7.89 -1.70
CA GLY A 19 2.86 8.65 -2.66
C GLY A 19 3.10 10.16 -2.56
N ILE A 20 3.12 10.72 -1.35
CA ILE A 20 3.43 12.14 -1.11
C ILE A 20 4.83 12.46 -1.61
N VAL A 21 5.84 11.68 -1.21
CA VAL A 21 7.23 11.94 -1.63
C VAL A 21 7.35 11.88 -3.15
N ASN A 22 6.79 10.84 -3.77
CA ASN A 22 6.76 10.70 -5.22
C ASN A 22 6.05 11.88 -5.89
N VAL A 23 5.02 12.48 -5.28
CA VAL A 23 4.36 13.66 -5.83
C VAL A 23 5.19 14.94 -5.60
N THR A 24 5.84 15.08 -4.45
CA THR A 24 6.63 16.26 -4.12
C THR A 24 7.98 16.32 -4.83
N SER A 25 8.64 15.19 -5.08
CA SER A 25 9.87 15.15 -5.88
C SER A 25 9.65 15.56 -7.34
N LEU A 26 8.40 15.53 -7.81
CA LEU A 26 7.99 16.03 -9.13
C LEU A 26 7.89 17.55 -9.22
N LEU A 27 7.71 18.25 -8.09
CA LEU A 27 7.76 19.72 -8.09
C LEU A 27 9.17 20.21 -8.42
N GLU A 28 10.19 19.37 -8.20
CA GLU A 28 11.59 19.66 -8.51
C GLU A 28 12.03 19.12 -9.87
N VAL A 29 11.52 17.97 -10.33
CA VAL A 29 11.97 17.30 -11.56
C VAL A 29 10.78 17.01 -12.48
N ARG A 30 10.74 17.72 -13.62
CA ARG A 30 9.71 17.63 -14.67
C ARG A 30 9.77 16.28 -15.42
N SER A 31 9.32 15.19 -14.80
CA SER A 31 9.22 13.86 -15.42
C SER A 31 7.79 13.30 -15.33
N ASP A 32 7.14 13.12 -16.48
CA ASP A 32 5.69 12.87 -16.56
C ASP A 32 5.27 11.43 -16.21
N GLY A 33 6.19 10.46 -16.20
CA GLY A 33 5.88 9.03 -16.01
C GLY A 33 5.80 8.53 -14.56
N LEU A 34 6.65 9.06 -13.66
CA LEU A 34 6.57 8.75 -12.22
C LEU A 34 5.38 9.45 -11.53
N ASN A 35 4.80 10.44 -12.20
CA ASN A 35 3.75 11.32 -11.70
C ASN A 35 2.45 10.57 -11.37
N VAL A 36 2.03 9.69 -12.27
CA VAL A 36 0.76 8.94 -12.12
C VAL A 36 0.84 7.92 -10.98
N TRP A 37 2.01 7.31 -10.77
CA TRP A 37 2.21 6.31 -9.71
C TRP A 37 2.11 6.89 -8.30
N GLY A 38 2.64 8.10 -8.09
CA GLY A 38 2.53 8.81 -6.80
C GLY A 38 1.07 9.04 -6.40
N TYR A 39 0.25 9.52 -7.34
CA TYR A 39 -1.19 9.73 -7.09
C TYR A 39 -1.94 8.43 -6.82
N ILE A 40 -1.66 7.36 -7.57
CA ILE A 40 -2.31 6.05 -7.37
C ILE A 40 -2.01 5.50 -5.96
N LEU A 41 -0.75 5.59 -5.50
CA LEU A 41 -0.34 5.19 -4.15
C LEU A 41 -1.04 6.02 -3.07
N LEU A 42 -1.16 7.34 -3.29
CA LEU A 42 -1.90 8.26 -2.41
C LEU A 42 -3.38 7.88 -2.29
N PHE A 43 -4.07 7.69 -3.42
CA PHE A 43 -5.48 7.29 -3.42
C PHE A 43 -5.71 5.96 -2.72
N TRP A 44 -4.87 4.96 -3.00
CA TRP A 44 -4.96 3.67 -2.33
C TRP A 44 -4.66 3.77 -0.83
N GLY A 45 -3.62 4.52 -0.44
CA GLY A 45 -3.25 4.75 0.96
C GLY A 45 -4.39 5.37 1.78
N ILE A 46 -5.05 6.39 1.24
CA ILE A 46 -6.24 7.00 1.85
C ILE A 46 -7.36 5.98 1.99
N ALA A 47 -7.67 5.23 0.93
CA ALA A 47 -8.72 4.21 0.96
C ALA A 47 -8.44 3.10 1.99
N ALA A 48 -7.18 2.67 2.13
CA ALA A 48 -6.73 1.68 3.10
C ALA A 48 -6.85 2.20 4.54
N ILE A 49 -6.45 3.45 4.80
CA ILE A 49 -6.57 4.10 6.11
C ILE A 49 -8.05 4.26 6.49
N MET A 50 -8.87 4.83 5.61
CA MET A 50 -10.30 4.98 5.85
C MET A 50 -10.98 3.63 6.12
N SER A 51 -10.63 2.61 5.33
CA SER A 51 -11.16 1.27 5.50
C SER A 51 -10.76 0.65 6.84
N ALA A 52 -9.52 0.87 7.27
CA ALA A 52 -9.02 0.38 8.55
C ALA A 52 -9.63 1.09 9.76
N LEU A 53 -9.84 2.41 9.67
CA LEU A 53 -10.47 3.20 10.74
C LEU A 53 -11.96 2.87 10.88
N ASN A 54 -12.68 2.73 9.75
CA ASN A 54 -14.11 2.40 9.75
C ASN A 54 -14.40 0.92 10.04
N GLN A 55 -13.38 0.06 10.03
CA GLN A 55 -13.48 -1.39 10.29
C GLN A 55 -14.64 -2.04 9.53
N PHE A 56 -14.73 -1.79 8.22
CA PHE A 56 -15.80 -2.32 7.37
C PHE A 56 -15.97 -3.83 7.54
N LYS A 57 -17.20 -4.28 7.79
CA LYS A 57 -17.50 -5.70 8.01
C LYS A 57 -17.42 -6.56 6.74
N TYR A 58 -17.14 -5.95 5.58
CA TYR A 58 -17.07 -6.63 4.29
C TYR A 58 -15.69 -7.27 4.07
N ASN A 59 -15.54 -8.51 4.51
CA ASN A 59 -14.29 -9.28 4.38
C ASN A 59 -13.77 -9.35 2.93
N ALA A 60 -14.66 -9.46 1.95
CA ALA A 60 -14.30 -9.46 0.53
C ALA A 60 -13.64 -8.15 0.10
N LEU A 61 -14.16 -7.00 0.56
CA LEU A 61 -13.63 -5.68 0.23
C LEU A 61 -12.19 -5.51 0.78
N ILE A 62 -11.93 -5.99 1.99
CA ILE A 62 -10.60 -5.94 2.60
C ILE A 62 -9.60 -6.76 1.80
N LYS A 63 -9.98 -7.95 1.34
CA LYS A 63 -9.11 -8.82 0.52
C LYS A 63 -8.82 -8.19 -0.84
N VAL A 64 -9.82 -7.58 -1.48
CA VAL A 64 -9.62 -6.83 -2.73
C VAL A 64 -8.69 -5.65 -2.52
N LEU A 65 -8.87 -4.90 -1.43
CA LEU A 65 -8.03 -3.75 -1.13
C LEU A 65 -6.60 -4.16 -0.79
N ALA A 66 -6.41 -5.28 -0.08
CA ALA A 66 -5.10 -5.86 0.16
C ALA A 66 -4.45 -6.36 -1.15
N ALA A 67 -5.21 -7.00 -2.04
CA ALA A 67 -4.69 -7.42 -3.35
C ALA A 67 -4.21 -6.23 -4.20
N ALA A 68 -4.99 -5.15 -4.22
CA ALA A 68 -4.57 -3.90 -4.83
C ALA A 68 -3.29 -3.35 -4.18
N GLY A 69 -3.18 -3.41 -2.86
CA GLY A 69 -1.97 -2.99 -2.13
C GLY A 69 -0.71 -3.79 -2.48
N ILE A 70 -0.85 -5.10 -2.70
CA ILE A 70 0.26 -5.96 -3.17
C ILE A 70 0.68 -5.55 -4.56
N LEU A 71 -0.28 -5.37 -5.48
CA LEU A 71 0.03 -4.98 -6.86
C LEU A 71 0.75 -3.63 -6.88
N LEU A 72 0.20 -2.63 -6.19
CA LEU A 72 0.72 -1.27 -6.22
C LEU A 72 2.09 -1.13 -5.53
N ASN A 73 2.19 -1.56 -4.27
CA ASN A 73 3.44 -1.43 -3.52
C ASN A 73 4.48 -2.48 -3.95
N GLY A 74 4.04 -3.67 -4.39
CA GLY A 74 4.92 -4.72 -4.90
C GLY A 74 5.55 -4.33 -6.23
N SER A 75 4.77 -3.83 -7.19
CA SER A 75 5.33 -3.34 -8.46
C SER A 75 6.27 -2.16 -8.25
N GLN A 76 5.90 -1.22 -7.38
CA GLN A 76 6.76 -0.07 -7.04
C GLN A 76 8.06 -0.50 -6.37
N GLY A 77 8.00 -1.44 -5.43
CA GLY A 77 9.17 -2.01 -4.76
C GLY A 77 10.12 -2.72 -5.75
N ILE A 78 9.57 -3.57 -6.61
CA ILE A 78 10.34 -4.29 -7.65
C ILE A 78 10.96 -3.30 -8.64
N TYR A 79 10.18 -2.32 -9.12
CA TYR A 79 10.67 -1.29 -10.05
C TYR A 79 11.82 -0.49 -9.44
N SER A 80 11.68 -0.08 -8.19
CA SER A 80 12.70 0.69 -7.47
C SER A 80 13.97 -0.15 -7.20
N PHE A 81 13.84 -1.46 -7.03
CA PHE A 81 14.96 -2.37 -6.88
C PHE A 81 15.70 -2.62 -8.21
N LEU A 82 14.95 -2.78 -9.31
CA LEU A 82 15.51 -3.01 -10.65
C LEU A 82 16.15 -1.74 -11.23
N PHE A 83 15.62 -0.56 -10.91
CA PHE A 83 16.07 0.72 -11.46
C PHE A 83 16.34 1.75 -10.35
N PRO A 84 17.35 1.53 -9.48
CA PRO A 84 17.60 2.33 -8.28
C PRO A 84 17.99 3.80 -8.55
N GLY A 85 18.27 4.17 -9.80
CA GLY A 85 18.61 5.55 -10.22
C GLY A 85 17.52 6.30 -11.00
N ASN A 86 16.36 5.68 -11.26
CA ASN A 86 15.26 6.29 -12.03
C ASN A 86 14.09 6.74 -11.14
N VAL A 87 14.14 6.48 -9.83
CA VAL A 87 13.13 6.90 -8.86
C VAL A 87 13.56 8.24 -8.28
N GLY A 88 13.35 9.31 -9.07
CA GLY A 88 13.79 10.67 -8.76
C GLY A 88 15.19 10.95 -9.32
N ALA A 89 15.26 11.84 -10.30
CA ALA A 89 16.54 12.23 -10.90
C ALA A 89 17.42 12.91 -9.85
N GLY A 90 18.61 12.37 -9.62
CA GLY A 90 19.64 13.01 -8.79
C GLY A 90 20.24 12.05 -7.77
N GLU A 91 21.29 11.36 -8.20
CA GLU A 91 22.22 10.57 -7.37
C GLU A 91 21.61 9.38 -6.62
N MET A 92 22.38 8.30 -6.56
CA MET A 92 22.05 7.08 -5.83
C MET A 92 22.15 7.34 -4.32
N ASN A 93 21.26 8.17 -3.79
CA ASN A 93 21.14 8.46 -2.38
C ASN A 93 20.47 7.26 -1.69
N SER A 94 20.93 6.94 -0.47
CA SER A 94 20.39 5.89 0.40
C SER A 94 18.86 5.90 0.57
N SER A 95 18.21 7.00 0.19
CA SER A 95 16.77 7.17 0.10
C SER A 95 16.08 6.21 -0.90
N SER A 96 16.67 5.92 -2.07
CA SER A 96 16.03 5.04 -3.08
C SER A 96 15.85 3.59 -2.59
N VAL A 97 16.84 3.07 -1.86
CA VAL A 97 16.78 1.75 -1.22
C VAL A 97 15.74 1.72 -0.10
N LEU A 98 15.62 2.80 0.68
CA LEU A 98 14.60 2.92 1.73
C LEU A 98 13.18 2.93 1.15
N TYR A 99 12.95 3.59 0.00
CA TYR A 99 11.65 3.57 -0.68
C TYR A 99 11.27 2.18 -1.20
N ALA A 100 12.24 1.47 -1.79
CA ALA A 100 12.04 0.10 -2.25
C ALA A 100 11.67 -0.82 -1.08
N LEU A 101 12.41 -0.70 0.03
CA LEU A 101 12.20 -1.50 1.24
C LEU A 101 10.83 -1.19 1.88
N ALA A 102 10.47 0.08 2.01
CA ALA A 102 9.19 0.50 2.58
C ALA A 102 8.01 -0.01 1.72
N SER A 103 8.10 0.11 0.40
CA SER A 103 7.10 -0.45 -0.52
C SER A 103 6.97 -1.97 -0.37
N PHE A 104 8.11 -2.67 -0.23
CA PHE A 104 8.12 -4.12 -0.02
C PHE A 104 7.46 -4.52 1.31
N VAL A 105 7.73 -3.78 2.39
CA VAL A 105 7.08 -3.99 3.69
C VAL A 105 5.57 -3.78 3.59
N ALA A 106 5.11 -2.72 2.90
CA ALA A 106 3.70 -2.47 2.67
C ALA A 106 3.01 -3.61 1.90
N ALA A 107 3.68 -4.16 0.88
CA ALA A 107 3.20 -5.31 0.11
C ALA A 107 3.13 -6.59 0.97
N LEU A 108 4.14 -6.84 1.82
CA LEU A 108 4.14 -7.97 2.76
C LEU A 108 2.99 -7.88 3.77
N CYS A 109 2.71 -6.69 4.32
CA CYS A 109 1.56 -6.48 5.19
C CYS A 109 0.25 -6.85 4.49
N CYS A 110 0.09 -6.50 3.22
CA CYS A 110 -1.07 -6.88 2.42
C CYS A 110 -1.13 -8.38 2.10
N MET A 111 0.01 -9.03 1.80
CA MET A 111 0.08 -10.49 1.62
C MET A 111 -0.38 -11.25 2.86
N MET A 112 0.03 -10.81 4.06
CA MET A 112 -0.41 -11.41 5.32
C MET A 112 -1.93 -11.29 5.54
N ILE A 113 -2.56 -10.21 5.04
CA ILE A 113 -4.02 -10.04 5.10
C ILE A 113 -4.73 -11.05 4.20
N ILE A 114 -4.23 -11.28 2.98
CA ILE A 114 -4.82 -12.27 2.06
C ILE A 114 -4.62 -13.70 2.57
N GLY A 115 -3.43 -14.00 3.08
CA GLY A 115 -3.08 -15.34 3.59
C GLY A 115 -3.83 -15.73 4.86
N LYS A 116 -4.45 -14.77 5.57
CA LYS A 116 -5.29 -15.09 6.71
C LYS A 116 -6.64 -15.64 6.26
N ARG A 117 -6.97 -16.86 6.73
CA ARG A 117 -8.36 -17.29 6.84
C ARG A 117 -9.05 -16.33 7.80
N ILE A 118 -9.88 -15.45 7.26
CA ILE A 118 -10.79 -14.64 8.05
C ILE A 118 -11.92 -15.61 8.37
N GLU A 119 -12.01 -16.06 9.62
CA GLU A 119 -13.18 -16.81 10.08
C GLU A 119 -14.39 -15.90 9.87
N ASP A 120 -15.23 -16.26 8.91
CA ASP A 120 -16.55 -15.66 8.80
C ASP A 120 -17.25 -15.97 10.13
N THR A 121 -17.53 -14.91 10.88
CA THR A 121 -18.27 -15.04 12.14
C THR A 121 -19.55 -15.79 11.78
N PRO A 122 -19.87 -16.92 12.43
CA PRO A 122 -21.03 -17.70 12.05
C PRO A 122 -22.25 -16.79 12.11
N SER A 123 -22.87 -16.57 10.96
CA SER A 123 -24.19 -15.95 10.91
C SER A 123 -25.05 -16.76 11.86
N LYS A 124 -25.58 -16.14 12.91
CA LYS A 124 -26.59 -16.76 13.78
C LYS A 124 -27.66 -17.37 12.87
N SER A 125 -27.62 -18.68 12.68
CA SER A 125 -28.77 -19.41 12.19
C SER A 125 -29.82 -19.23 13.28
N VAL A 126 -30.82 -18.44 12.93
CA VAL A 126 -32.03 -18.27 13.73
C VAL A 126 -32.61 -19.67 13.90
N SER A 127 -32.52 -20.19 15.12
CA SER A 127 -33.27 -21.35 15.57
C SER A 127 -34.76 -21.04 15.40
N LYS A 128 -35.45 -21.87 14.61
CA LYS A 128 -36.89 -22.07 14.68
C LYS A 128 -37.16 -23.56 14.59
#